data_AF-A0A7V1AFB3-F1
#
_entry.id   AF-A0A7V1AFB3-F1
#
_cell.length_a   1.000
_cell.length_b   1.000
_cell.length_c   1.000
_cell.angle_alpha   90.00
_cell.angle_beta   90.00
_cell.angle_gamma   90.00
#
_symmetry.space_group_name_H-M   'P 1'
#
loop_
_entity.id
_entity.type
_entity.pdbx_description
1 polymer ?
#
loop_
_entity_poly.entity_id
_entity_poly.type
_entity_poly.pdbx_seq_one_letter_code
_entity_poly.pdbx_strand_id
1 'polypeptide(L)'
;PRKKKQAAREAELEIRFAEVKLKPPQGKKELGELSVFAIVAEEIDVHEGVQGLRWILLTTCEVRRFEQAIEKLQWYCLRWGIEIYHRTLKSGCKIEQRQLGSAERIETCLAIDMVVAWRIYHLTKLGRETPDVACTVFFEDAEWKALVAYKTQNPIPPEKPPTLREAIQW
;
A
#
# COMPACT_ATOMS: atom_id res chain seq x y z
N PRO A 1 -4.59 9.74 -1.38
CA PRO A 1 -5.85 10.11 -0.68
C PRO A 1 -6.47 11.33 -1.38
N ARG A 2 -7.77 11.27 -1.68
CA ARG A 2 -8.47 12.36 -2.37
C ARG A 2 -8.52 13.58 -1.46
N LYS A 3 -7.85 14.67 -1.82
CA LYS A 3 -8.01 15.95 -1.12
C LYS A 3 -9.41 16.47 -1.47
N LYS A 4 -10.26 16.76 -0.48
CA LYS A 4 -11.67 17.16 -0.67
C LYS A 4 -11.85 18.38 -1.61
N LYS A 5 -10.82 19.20 -1.82
CA LYS A 5 -10.84 20.41 -2.65
C LYS A 5 -10.11 20.29 -4.00
N GLN A 6 -9.62 19.10 -4.37
CA GLN A 6 -8.91 18.91 -5.64
C GLN A 6 -9.72 17.96 -6.51
N ALA A 7 -10.19 18.45 -7.66
CA ALA A 7 -10.88 17.64 -8.65
C ALA A 7 -9.94 16.54 -9.17
N ALA A 8 -10.52 15.40 -9.55
CA ALA A 8 -9.76 14.40 -10.30
C ALA A 8 -9.38 14.99 -11.66
N ARG A 9 -8.17 14.71 -12.11
CA ARG A 9 -7.65 15.14 -13.40
C ARG A 9 -6.63 14.15 -13.92
N GLU A 10 -6.45 14.15 -15.23
CA GLU A 10 -5.32 13.49 -15.87
C GLU A 10 -4.12 14.43 -15.82
N ALA A 11 -2.93 13.84 -15.67
CA ALA A 11 -1.67 14.57 -15.61
C ALA A 11 -0.70 13.88 -16.55
N GLU A 12 -0.20 14.62 -17.53
CA GLU A 12 0.83 14.15 -18.45
C GLU A 12 2.21 14.43 -17.85
N LEU A 13 3.08 13.42 -17.87
CA LEU A 13 4.39 13.47 -17.22
C LEU A 13 5.49 13.31 -18.27
N GLU A 14 6.42 14.25 -18.31
CA GLU A 14 7.70 14.05 -18.97
C GLU A 14 8.60 13.22 -18.05
N ILE A 15 9.25 12.20 -18.62
CA ILE A 15 10.14 11.30 -17.86
C ILE A 15 11.55 11.39 -18.43
N ARG A 16 12.50 11.70 -17.56
CA ARG A 16 13.94 11.75 -17.86
C ARG A 16 14.66 10.77 -16.94
N PHE A 17 15.66 10.06 -17.45
CA PHE A 17 16.45 9.14 -16.62
C PHE A 17 17.92 9.16 -17.04
N ALA A 18 18.81 8.96 -16.08
CA ALA A 18 20.25 8.90 -16.30
C ALA A 18 20.97 8.15 -15.18
N GLU A 19 22.14 7.59 -15.49
CA GLU A 19 23.11 7.20 -14.48
C GLU A 19 23.80 8.46 -13.94
N VAL A 20 23.85 8.61 -12.62
CA VAL A 20 24.40 9.77 -11.92
C VAL A 20 25.37 9.34 -10.82
N LYS A 21 26.34 10.18 -10.52
CA LYS A 21 27.28 9.98 -9.41
C LYS A 21 26.93 10.90 -8.24
N LEU A 22 26.57 10.31 -7.12
CA LEU A 22 26.34 11.02 -5.87
C LEU A 22 27.68 11.24 -5.16
N LYS A 23 27.95 12.49 -4.79
CA LYS A 23 29.12 12.83 -3.99
C LYS A 23 28.88 12.49 -2.52
N PRO A 24 29.92 12.09 -1.78
CA PRO A 24 29.80 11.86 -0.35
C PRO A 24 29.45 13.18 0.38
N PRO A 25 28.74 13.11 1.53
CA PRO A 25 28.53 14.27 2.39
C PRO A 25 29.85 14.93 2.81
N GLN A 26 29.83 16.24 3.07
CA GLN A 26 31.04 17.05 3.30
C GLN A 26 31.98 16.50 4.41
N GLY A 27 31.41 15.85 5.44
CA GLY A 27 32.16 15.25 6.56
C GLY A 27 32.45 13.75 6.45
N LYS A 28 32.11 13.09 5.34
CA LYS A 28 32.27 11.65 5.15
C LYS A 28 32.93 11.29 3.81
N LYS A 29 34.03 11.96 3.48
CA LYS A 29 34.72 11.81 2.18
C LYS A 29 35.21 10.38 1.93
N GLU A 30 35.46 9.62 2.98
CA GLU A 30 35.87 8.21 2.96
C GLU A 30 34.84 7.28 2.31
N LEU A 31 33.56 7.68 2.24
CA LEU A 31 32.50 6.87 1.62
C LEU A 31 32.61 6.81 0.09
N GLY A 32 33.38 7.70 -0.54
CA GLY A 32 33.54 7.75 -1.99
C GLY A 32 32.27 8.20 -2.75
N GLU A 33 32.39 8.28 -4.08
CA GLU A 33 31.23 8.56 -4.95
C GLU A 33 30.41 7.28 -5.16
N LEU A 34 29.08 7.44 -5.20
CA LEU A 34 28.15 6.34 -5.45
C LEU A 34 27.44 6.53 -6.80
N SER A 35 27.64 5.60 -7.73
CA SER A 35 26.85 5.54 -8.97
C SER A 35 25.46 4.97 -8.69
N VAL A 36 24.42 5.71 -9.09
CA VAL A 36 23.01 5.30 -9.02
C VAL A 36 22.28 5.74 -10.29
N PHE A 37 21.07 5.25 -10.51
CA PHE A 37 20.19 5.79 -11.53
C PHE A 37 19.23 6.80 -10.92
N ALA A 38 19.02 7.91 -11.62
CA ALA A 38 18.01 8.91 -11.29
C ALA A 38 16.89 8.87 -12.33
N ILE A 39 15.64 8.92 -11.87
CA ILE A 39 14.44 9.11 -12.69
C ILE A 39 13.77 10.40 -12.23
N VAL A 40 13.51 11.31 -13.16
CA VAL A 40 12.69 12.50 -12.95
C VAL A 40 11.39 12.31 -13.72
N ALA A 41 10.27 12.34 -13.01
CA ALA A 41 8.93 12.41 -13.60
C ALA A 41 8.32 13.76 -13.23
N GLU A 42 8.08 14.61 -14.21
CA GLU A 42 7.64 15.99 -14.01
C GLU A 42 6.44 16.28 -14.90
N GLU A 43 5.41 16.87 -14.31
CA GLU A 43 4.18 17.19 -15.02
C GLU A 43 4.37 18.35 -15.97
N ILE A 44 3.91 18.17 -17.21
CA ILE A 44 3.90 19.20 -18.24
C ILE A 44 2.52 19.86 -18.32
N ASP A 45 2.48 21.09 -18.85
CA ASP A 45 1.24 21.85 -19.09
C ASP A 45 0.32 21.95 -17.86
N VAL A 46 0.92 22.21 -16.70
CA VAL A 46 0.21 22.36 -15.42
C VAL A 46 -0.73 23.56 -15.47
N HIS A 47 -2.01 23.32 -15.18
CA HIS A 47 -3.02 24.38 -15.16
C HIS A 47 -2.74 25.40 -14.07
N GLU A 48 -3.05 26.67 -14.35
CA GLU A 48 -2.85 27.77 -13.41
C GLU A 48 -3.55 27.51 -12.06
N GLY A 49 -2.84 27.76 -10.96
CA GLY A 49 -3.35 27.51 -9.60
C GLY A 49 -3.23 26.06 -9.11
N VAL A 50 -2.68 25.13 -9.90
CA VAL A 50 -2.41 23.75 -9.48
C VAL A 50 -0.91 23.53 -9.26
N GLN A 51 -0.54 22.86 -8.17
CA GLN A 51 0.83 22.41 -7.97
C GLN A 51 1.08 21.16 -8.82
N GLY A 52 2.00 21.26 -9.78
CA GLY A 52 2.40 20.16 -10.66
C GLY A 52 3.06 19.00 -9.92
N LEU A 53 2.85 17.79 -10.42
CA LEU A 53 3.54 16.60 -9.92
C LEU A 53 5.01 16.64 -10.32
N ARG A 54 5.90 16.41 -9.36
CA ARG A 54 7.32 16.22 -9.61
C ARG A 54 7.89 15.18 -8.67
N TRP A 55 8.43 14.11 -9.23
CA TRP A 55 9.15 13.07 -8.50
C TRP A 55 10.58 12.96 -9.00
N ILE A 56 11.52 12.84 -8.06
CA ILE A 56 12.91 12.48 -8.32
C ILE A 56 13.16 11.19 -7.54
N LEU A 57 13.37 10.10 -8.26
CA LEU A 57 13.63 8.79 -7.69
C LEU A 57 15.10 8.43 -7.91
N LEU A 58 15.77 7.99 -6.86
CA LEU A 58 17.09 7.40 -6.93
C LEU A 58 16.95 5.89 -6.73
N THR A 59 17.61 5.11 -7.57
CA THR A 59 17.53 3.65 -7.53
C THR A 59 18.87 3.01 -7.88
N THR A 60 19.15 1.87 -7.26
CA THR A 60 20.27 0.99 -7.62
C THR A 60 19.89 0.02 -8.75
N CYS A 61 18.61 -0.08 -9.09
CA CYS A 61 18.16 -0.86 -10.24
C CYS A 61 18.54 -0.14 -11.54
N GLU A 62 18.93 -0.91 -12.56
CA GLU A 62 19.34 -0.35 -13.84
C GLU A 62 18.18 0.33 -14.60
N VAL A 63 18.46 1.50 -15.19
CA VAL A 63 17.54 2.27 -16.02
C VAL A 63 18.27 2.81 -17.26
N ARG A 64 18.25 2.04 -18.35
CA ARG A 64 18.86 2.36 -19.65
C ARG A 64 17.81 2.69 -20.73
N ARG A 65 16.54 2.39 -20.48
CA ARG A 65 15.43 2.53 -21.44
C ARG A 65 14.20 3.09 -20.75
N PHE A 66 13.31 3.68 -21.54
CA PHE A 66 12.08 4.31 -21.04
C PHE A 66 11.18 3.32 -20.28
N GLU A 67 11.04 2.09 -20.78
CA GLU A 67 10.21 1.06 -20.17
C GLU A 67 10.70 0.70 -18.76
N GLN A 68 12.03 0.72 -18.57
CA GLN A 68 12.63 0.48 -17.25
C GLN A 68 12.36 1.63 -16.29
N ALA A 69 12.29 2.88 -16.77
CA ALA A 69 11.91 4.02 -15.92
C ALA A 69 10.44 3.93 -15.49
N ILE A 70 9.55 3.57 -16.42
CA ILE A 70 8.12 3.37 -16.18
C ILE A 70 7.89 2.28 -15.12
N GLU A 71 8.55 1.12 -15.23
CA GLU A 71 8.42 0.04 -14.25
C GLU A 71 8.77 0.52 -12.83
N LYS A 72 9.82 1.33 -12.68
CA LYS A 72 10.31 1.79 -11.37
C LYS A 72 9.36 2.84 -10.80
N LEU A 73 8.78 3.69 -11.65
CA LEU A 73 7.69 4.59 -11.27
C LEU A 73 6.46 3.81 -10.82
N GLN A 74 6.08 2.73 -11.52
CA GLN A 74 4.97 1.85 -11.12
C GLN A 74 5.24 1.20 -9.75
N TRP A 75 6.46 0.74 -9.48
CA TRP A 75 6.83 0.25 -8.15
C TRP A 75 6.72 1.34 -7.08
N TYR A 76 7.19 2.56 -7.39
CA TYR A 76 7.09 3.68 -6.46
C TYR A 76 5.64 4.07 -6.17
N CYS A 77 4.73 3.96 -7.15
CA CYS A 77 3.29 4.15 -6.93
C CYS A 77 2.72 3.18 -5.89
N LEU A 78 3.28 1.98 -5.76
CA LEU A 78 2.87 1.00 -4.74
C LEU A 78 3.33 1.37 -3.33
N ARG A 79 4.28 2.32 -3.17
CA ARG A 79 4.80 2.75 -1.86
C ARG A 79 3.69 3.24 -0.93
N TRP A 80 2.61 3.80 -1.47
CA TRP A 80 1.46 4.25 -0.67
C TRP A 80 0.78 3.12 0.13
N GLY A 81 1.01 1.85 -0.22
CA GLY A 81 0.50 0.70 0.52
C GLY A 81 0.86 0.72 2.01
N ILE A 82 2.06 1.19 2.38
CA ILE A 82 2.48 1.29 3.78
C ILE A 82 1.63 2.28 4.58
N GLU A 83 1.18 3.38 3.96
CA GLU A 83 0.31 4.36 4.61
C GLU A 83 -1.09 3.79 4.85
N ILE A 84 -1.58 2.96 3.93
CA ILE A 84 -2.84 2.24 4.13
C ILE A 84 -2.70 1.26 5.28
N TYR A 85 -1.59 0.50 5.34
CA TYR A 85 -1.29 -0.40 6.45
C TYR A 85 -1.22 0.34 7.80
N HIS A 86 -0.46 1.45 7.88
CA HIS A 86 -0.40 2.28 9.09
C HIS A 86 -1.76 2.82 9.50
N ARG A 87 -2.59 3.26 8.54
CA ARG A 87 -3.97 3.70 8.83
C ARG A 87 -4.83 2.55 9.35
N THR A 88 -4.73 1.36 8.77
CA THR A 88 -5.45 0.17 9.26
C THR A 88 -5.02 -0.16 10.69
N LEU A 89 -3.73 -0.10 10.98
CA LEU A 89 -3.21 -0.35 12.33
C LEU A 89 -3.71 0.71 13.34
N LYS A 90 -3.55 1.99 13.03
CA LYS A 90 -3.91 3.10 13.92
C LYS A 90 -5.41 3.30 14.08
N SER A 91 -6.13 3.47 12.97
CA SER A 91 -7.56 3.80 12.99
C SER A 91 -8.46 2.57 12.98
N GLY A 92 -8.04 1.49 12.32
CA GLY A 92 -8.78 0.23 12.26
C GLY A 92 -8.62 -0.59 13.54
N CYS A 93 -7.40 -0.99 13.87
CA CYS A 93 -7.09 -1.76 15.09
C CYS A 93 -7.06 -0.88 16.36
N LYS A 94 -7.13 0.46 16.21
CA LYS A 94 -7.19 1.42 17.33
C LYS A 94 -6.03 1.28 18.32
N ILE A 95 -4.82 0.97 17.83
CA ILE A 95 -3.66 0.70 18.69
C ILE A 95 -3.32 1.85 19.65
N GLU A 96 -3.59 3.10 19.24
CA GLU A 96 -3.33 4.31 20.05
C GLU A 96 -4.32 4.50 21.20
N GLN A 97 -5.39 3.68 21.28
CA GLN A 97 -6.40 3.73 22.35
C GLN A 97 -6.20 2.64 23.42
N ARG A 98 -5.18 1.77 23.26
CA ARG A 98 -4.92 0.66 24.19
C ARG A 98 -4.35 1.21 25.51
N GLN A 99 -4.92 0.77 26.64
CA GLN A 99 -4.47 1.16 27.98
C GLN A 99 -4.00 -0.06 28.78
N LEU A 100 -2.97 -0.75 28.28
CA LEU A 100 -2.36 -1.88 28.99
C LEU A 100 -1.35 -1.38 30.03
N GLY A 101 -1.29 -2.06 31.18
CA GLY A 101 -0.56 -1.58 32.36
C GLY A 101 0.98 -1.68 32.30
N SER A 102 1.57 -2.14 31.19
CA SER A 102 3.02 -2.16 31.00
C SER A 102 3.39 -2.06 29.51
N ALA A 103 4.59 -1.54 29.23
CA ALA A 103 5.12 -1.42 27.88
C ALA A 103 5.19 -2.78 27.16
N GLU A 104 5.68 -3.82 27.83
CA GLU A 104 5.77 -5.19 27.29
C GLU A 104 4.40 -5.73 26.84
N ARG A 105 3.33 -5.45 27.61
CA ARG A 105 1.97 -5.85 27.23
C ARG A 105 1.46 -5.06 26.03
N ILE A 106 1.81 -3.78 25.93
CA ILE A 106 1.50 -2.95 24.75
C ILE A 106 2.22 -3.51 23.52
N GLU A 107 3.51 -3.82 23.61
CA GLU A 107 4.31 -4.38 22.52
C GLU A 107 3.76 -5.73 22.04
N THR A 108 3.40 -6.61 22.98
CA THR A 108 2.80 -7.92 22.67
C THR A 108 1.46 -7.77 21.94
N CYS A 109 0.59 -6.87 22.44
CA CYS A 109 -0.69 -6.57 21.77
C CYS A 109 -0.47 -5.96 20.38
N LEU A 110 0.50 -5.06 20.26
CA LEU A 110 0.86 -4.42 18.99
C LEU A 110 1.31 -5.44 17.96
N ALA A 111 2.11 -6.44 18.34
CA ALA A 111 2.56 -7.50 17.44
C ALA A 111 1.37 -8.28 16.83
N ILE A 112 0.34 -8.58 17.64
CA ILE A 112 -0.90 -9.20 17.15
C ILE A 112 -1.65 -8.25 16.23
N ASP A 113 -1.85 -6.99 16.64
CA ASP A 113 -2.53 -5.97 15.86
C ASP A 113 -1.84 -5.73 14.50
N MET A 114 -0.51 -5.86 14.42
CA MET A 114 0.26 -5.77 13.17
C MET A 114 -0.09 -6.87 12.17
N VAL A 115 -0.28 -8.11 12.64
CA VAL A 115 -0.71 -9.24 11.80
C VAL A 115 -2.17 -9.06 11.37
N VAL A 116 -3.04 -8.67 12.31
CA VAL A 116 -4.46 -8.39 12.02
C VAL A 116 -4.60 -7.27 10.98
N ALA A 117 -3.88 -6.17 11.15
CA ALA A 117 -3.90 -5.04 10.21
C ALA A 117 -3.44 -5.46 8.81
N TRP A 118 -2.44 -6.35 8.72
CA TRP A 118 -1.96 -6.88 7.45
C TRP A 118 -3.01 -7.78 6.80
N ARG A 119 -3.66 -8.69 7.57
CA ARG A 119 -4.75 -9.54 7.07
C ARG A 119 -5.91 -8.69 6.53
N ILE A 120 -6.32 -7.65 7.26
CA ILE A 120 -7.38 -6.72 6.81
C ILE A 120 -6.96 -5.99 5.52
N TYR A 121 -5.72 -5.49 5.46
CA TYR A 121 -5.22 -4.82 4.27
C TYR A 121 -5.18 -5.76 3.06
N HIS A 122 -4.66 -6.97 3.24
CA HIS A 122 -4.61 -8.00 2.21
C HIS A 122 -6.01 -8.39 1.72
N LEU A 123 -6.95 -8.67 2.63
CA LEU A 123 -8.35 -8.97 2.30
C LEU A 123 -8.99 -7.86 1.47
N THR A 124 -8.78 -6.60 1.88
CA THR A 124 -9.29 -5.44 1.17
C THR A 124 -8.71 -5.31 -0.24
N LYS A 125 -7.42 -5.62 -0.42
CA LYS A 125 -6.77 -5.61 -1.74
C LYS A 125 -7.31 -6.73 -2.62
N LEU A 126 -7.35 -7.95 -2.09
CA LEU A 126 -7.83 -9.13 -2.79
C LEU A 126 -9.29 -8.99 -3.23
N GLY A 127 -10.15 -8.44 -2.37
CA GLY A 127 -11.55 -8.16 -2.70
C GLY A 127 -11.76 -7.09 -3.78
N ARG A 128 -10.76 -6.25 -4.07
CA ARG A 128 -10.82 -5.27 -5.17
C ARG A 128 -10.28 -5.85 -6.47
N GLU A 129 -9.21 -6.65 -6.40
CA GLU A 129 -8.53 -7.20 -7.57
C GLU A 129 -9.22 -8.46 -8.11
N THR A 130 -9.72 -9.32 -7.22
CA THR A 130 -10.36 -10.60 -7.56
C THR A 130 -11.64 -10.82 -6.74
N PRO A 131 -12.69 -10.00 -6.93
CA PRO A 131 -13.88 -10.03 -6.08
C PRO A 131 -14.73 -11.31 -6.19
N ASP A 132 -14.75 -11.94 -7.38
CA ASP A 132 -15.73 -12.97 -7.72
C ASP A 132 -15.21 -14.41 -7.45
N VAL A 133 -13.99 -14.55 -6.92
CA VAL A 133 -13.46 -15.85 -6.48
C VAL A 133 -14.13 -16.30 -5.18
N ALA A 134 -14.12 -17.61 -4.90
CA ALA A 134 -14.62 -18.14 -3.62
C ALA A 134 -13.88 -17.52 -2.43
N CYS A 135 -14.59 -17.20 -1.34
CA CYS A 135 -13.99 -16.61 -0.14
C CYS A 135 -12.94 -17.52 0.54
N THR A 136 -12.93 -18.81 0.21
CA THR A 136 -11.96 -19.83 0.66
C THR A 136 -10.52 -19.55 0.20
N VAL A 137 -10.30 -18.61 -0.72
CA VAL A 137 -8.94 -18.12 -1.03
C VAL A 137 -8.30 -17.38 0.15
N PHE A 138 -9.10 -16.91 1.12
CA PHE A 138 -8.64 -16.15 2.27
C PHE A 138 -9.10 -16.74 3.60
N PHE A 139 -10.35 -17.20 3.67
CA PHE A 139 -10.96 -17.73 4.89
C PHE A 139 -10.84 -19.25 4.94
N GLU A 140 -10.44 -19.78 6.09
CA GLU A 140 -10.50 -21.20 6.37
C GLU A 140 -11.96 -21.70 6.42
N ASP A 141 -12.15 -23.02 6.32
CA ASP A 141 -13.47 -23.63 6.26
C ASP A 141 -14.36 -23.25 7.46
N ALA A 142 -13.79 -23.23 8.66
CA ALA A 142 -14.51 -22.80 9.87
C ALA A 142 -14.78 -21.29 9.88
N GLU A 143 -13.85 -20.47 9.38
CA GLU A 143 -13.96 -19.00 9.40
C GLU A 143 -15.12 -18.52 8.51
N TRP A 144 -15.20 -18.99 7.26
CA TRP A 144 -16.27 -18.53 6.35
C TRP A 144 -17.64 -19.10 6.74
N LYS A 145 -17.70 -20.34 7.24
CA LYS A 145 -18.96 -20.93 7.75
C LYS A 145 -19.47 -20.18 8.97
N ALA A 146 -18.58 -19.83 9.91
CA ALA A 146 -18.94 -19.02 11.07
C ALA A 146 -19.44 -17.63 10.64
N LEU A 147 -18.78 -17.01 9.65
CA LEU A 147 -19.21 -15.72 9.09
C LEU A 147 -20.59 -15.81 8.44
N VAL A 148 -20.85 -16.84 7.63
CA VAL A 148 -22.18 -17.09 7.03
C VAL A 148 -23.23 -17.28 8.10
N ALA A 149 -22.97 -18.12 9.10
CA ALA A 149 -23.93 -18.38 10.17
C ALA A 149 -24.24 -17.11 10.96
N TYR A 150 -23.22 -16.31 11.25
CA TYR A 150 -23.40 -15.00 11.89
C TYR A 150 -24.22 -14.05 11.02
N LYS A 151 -23.95 -13.97 9.71
CA LYS A 151 -24.65 -13.02 8.84
C LYS A 151 -26.09 -13.42 8.55
N THR A 152 -26.31 -14.69 8.27
CA THR A 152 -27.62 -15.25 7.87
C THR A 152 -28.49 -15.62 9.06
N GLN A 153 -27.92 -15.64 10.28
CA GLN A 153 -28.56 -16.14 11.49
C GLN A 153 -29.03 -17.60 11.34
N ASN A 154 -28.39 -18.37 10.46
CA ASN A 154 -28.68 -19.77 10.18
C ASN A 154 -27.42 -20.62 10.41
N PRO A 155 -27.46 -21.62 11.31
CA PRO A 155 -26.29 -22.45 11.61
C PRO A 155 -25.91 -23.42 10.47
N ILE A 156 -26.73 -23.56 9.43
CA ILE A 156 -26.48 -24.44 8.29
C ILE A 156 -25.85 -23.61 7.16
N PRO A 157 -24.53 -23.72 6.91
CA PRO A 157 -23.88 -23.03 5.80
C PRO A 157 -24.29 -23.66 4.45
N PRO A 158 -24.28 -22.88 3.35
CA PRO A 158 -24.53 -23.40 2.01
C PRO A 158 -23.44 -24.39 1.59
N GLU A 159 -23.75 -25.28 0.64
CA GLU A 159 -22.77 -26.24 0.10
C GLU A 159 -21.60 -25.56 -0.62
N LYS A 160 -21.87 -24.42 -1.26
CA LYS A 160 -20.86 -23.64 -1.98
C LYS A 160 -20.46 -22.41 -1.17
N PRO A 161 -19.16 -22.12 -1.03
CA PRO A 161 -18.72 -20.92 -0.35
C PRO A 161 -19.18 -19.67 -1.11
N PRO A 162 -19.52 -18.58 -0.39
CA PRO A 162 -19.82 -17.31 -1.02
C PRO A 162 -18.58 -16.74 -1.72
N THR A 163 -18.79 -15.76 -2.59
CA THR A 163 -17.71 -15.00 -3.20
C THR A 163 -16.96 -14.17 -2.15
N LEU A 164 -15.72 -13.82 -2.45
CA LEU A 164 -14.91 -12.96 -1.59
C LEU A 164 -15.56 -11.58 -1.41
N ARG A 165 -16.20 -11.03 -2.45
CA ARG A 165 -16.97 -9.78 -2.38
C ARG A 165 -18.11 -9.87 -1.36
N GLU A 166 -18.91 -10.93 -1.40
CA GLU A 166 -20.01 -11.13 -0.45
C GLU A 166 -19.49 -11.22 0.98
N ALA A 167 -18.45 -12.02 1.22
CA ALA A 167 -17.85 -12.17 2.54
C ALA A 167 -17.29 -10.86 3.11
N ILE A 168 -16.72 -9.98 2.27
CA ILE A 168 -16.19 -8.67 2.70
C ILE A 168 -17.29 -7.65 3.01
N GLN A 169 -18.47 -7.77 2.38
CA GLN A 169 -19.58 -6.85 2.58
C GLN A 169 -20.42 -7.16 3.83
N TRP A 170 -20.24 -8.34 4.43
CA TRP A 170 -21.03 -8.81 5.56
C TRP A 170 -20.61 -8.20 6.89
#